data_AF-A0A9P8IQ98-F1
#
_entry.id   AF-A0A9P8IQ98-F1
#
_cell.length_a   1.000
_cell.length_b   1.000
_cell.length_c   1.000
_cell.angle_alpha   90.00
_cell.angle_beta   90.00
_cell.angle_gamma   90.00
#
_symmetry.space_group_name_H-M   'P 1'
#
loop_
_entity.id
_entity.type
_entity.pdbx_description
1 polymer ?
#
loop_
_entity_poly.entity_id
_entity_poly.type
_entity_poly.pdbx_seq_one_letter_code
_entity_poly.pdbx_strand_id
1 'polypeptide(L)'
;MERRHTNAYINALEARVASLEKQLAQRNGDPGTPDSTKGSSNCDHEEVAFVSSTQASQPDPNSTTSEEDMDDLANALGCFTLGEIGELRYFGASSNFSIIHNHAIKVPSSIQARNRGIEAANNMPDFITPSDEMRDHLLEIFWRWQNSWQYIVPRELFVRDLYVEKNGRYCTPSLMAAILAMSSRYSPRLELRTDPDDANTAGEAFAAQAKTMLHYECEAPTTSTVQATALLGLYWATIDNEGLGFMYIGMATRMAMNLGLHCDCSPYASKGLVSDDDVEARNVTFWGVYVLDKYVDRRALACF
;
A
#
# COMPACT_ATOMS: atom_id res chain seq x y z
N MET A 1 3.56 -38.01 1.50
CA MET A 1 2.08 -37.97 1.40
C MET A 1 1.72 -36.85 0.44
N GLU A 2 1.49 -37.20 -0.83
CA GLU A 2 1.01 -36.23 -1.83
C GLU A 2 -0.42 -35.80 -1.48
N ARG A 3 -0.63 -34.49 -1.28
CA ARG A 3 -1.95 -33.92 -1.03
C ARG A 3 -2.76 -34.03 -2.32
N ARG A 4 -3.78 -34.88 -2.34
CA ARG A 4 -4.76 -34.91 -3.43
C ARG A 4 -5.45 -33.55 -3.51
N HIS A 5 -5.33 -32.89 -4.65
CA HIS A 5 -6.03 -31.64 -4.92
C HIS A 5 -7.54 -31.86 -4.89
N THR A 6 -8.26 -30.97 -4.21
CA THR A 6 -9.71 -31.01 -4.05
C THR A 6 -10.38 -30.88 -5.42
N ASN A 7 -11.42 -31.66 -5.72
CA ASN A 7 -12.12 -31.64 -7.02
C ASN A 7 -12.57 -30.22 -7.43
N ALA A 8 -12.86 -29.34 -6.47
CA ALA A 8 -13.19 -27.93 -6.72
C ALA A 8 -12.02 -27.14 -7.35
N TYR A 9 -10.78 -27.43 -6.95
CA TYR A 9 -9.58 -26.78 -7.51
C TYR A 9 -9.34 -27.22 -8.96
N ILE A 10 -9.55 -28.51 -9.24
CA ILE A 10 -9.41 -29.06 -10.60
C ILE A 10 -10.47 -28.45 -11.52
N ASN A 11 -11.73 -28.40 -11.08
CA ASN A 11 -12.82 -27.78 -11.85
C ASN A 11 -12.59 -26.28 -12.10
N ALA A 12 -12.06 -25.55 -11.11
CA ALA A 12 -11.71 -24.14 -11.27
C ALA A 12 -10.55 -23.94 -12.27
N LEU A 13 -9.57 -24.85 -12.28
CA LEU A 13 -8.48 -24.83 -13.24
C LEU A 13 -8.98 -25.10 -14.66
N GLU A 14 -9.82 -26.12 -14.84
CA GLU A 14 -10.42 -26.48 -16.13
C GLU A 14 -11.26 -25.34 -16.71
N ALA A 15 -12.07 -24.67 -15.88
CA ALA A 15 -12.85 -23.51 -16.29
C ALA A 15 -11.96 -22.32 -16.73
N ARG A 16 -10.84 -22.10 -16.04
CA ARG A 16 -9.88 -21.04 -16.38
C ARG A 16 -9.14 -21.34 -17.68
N VAL A 17 -8.74 -22.60 -17.91
CA VAL A 17 -8.10 -23.03 -19.16
C VAL A 17 -9.06 -22.83 -20.34
N ALA A 18 -10.31 -23.27 -20.22
CA ALA A 18 -11.31 -23.11 -21.28
C ALA A 18 -11.58 -21.63 -21.63
N SER A 19 -11.56 -20.74 -20.62
CA SER A 19 -11.69 -19.29 -20.83
C SER A 19 -10.50 -18.71 -21.62
N LEU A 20 -9.28 -19.12 -21.27
CA LEU A 20 -8.06 -18.65 -21.94
C LEU A 20 -7.96 -19.16 -23.38
N GLU A 21 -8.35 -20.41 -23.64
CA GLU A 21 -8.41 -20.98 -24.99
C GLU A 21 -9.40 -20.22 -25.88
N LYS A 22 -10.55 -19.83 -25.33
CA LYS A 22 -11.55 -19.03 -26.05
C LYS A 22 -11.03 -17.63 -26.41
N GLN A 23 -10.25 -17.00 -25.51
CA GLN A 23 -9.62 -15.70 -25.76
C GLN A 23 -8.52 -15.78 -26.82
N LEU A 24 -7.72 -16.85 -26.81
CA LEU A 24 -6.70 -17.09 -27.83
C LEU A 24 -7.32 -17.36 -29.21
N ALA A 25 -8.44 -18.07 -29.27
CA ALA A 25 -9.17 -18.30 -30.51
C ALA A 25 -9.74 -16.99 -31.10
N GLN A 26 -10.18 -16.05 -30.24
CA GLN A 26 -10.65 -14.73 -30.67
C GLN A 26 -9.51 -13.84 -31.20
N ARG A 27 -8.31 -13.98 -30.65
CA ARG A 27 -7.13 -13.19 -31.06
C ARG A 27 -6.45 -13.72 -32.32
N ASN A 28 -6.54 -15.02 -32.58
CA ASN A 28 -5.95 -15.66 -33.77
C ASN A 28 -6.90 -15.69 -34.99
N GLY A 29 -8.10 -15.12 -34.87
CA GLY A 29 -9.16 -15.19 -35.88
C GLY A 29 -9.17 -14.11 -36.95
N ASP A 30 -8.21 -13.18 -36.98
CA ASP A 30 -8.24 -12.03 -37.91
C ASP A 30 -7.08 -12.05 -38.93
N PRO A 31 -7.30 -12.51 -40.19
CA PRO A 31 -6.30 -12.44 -41.25
C PRO A 31 -6.57 -11.29 -42.26
N GLY A 32 -5.62 -10.34 -42.36
CA GLY A 32 -5.43 -9.38 -43.46
C GLY A 32 -6.05 -7.98 -43.22
N THR A 33 -5.42 -6.82 -43.48
CA THR A 33 -4.43 -6.43 -44.52
C THR A 33 -3.82 -5.03 -44.13
N PRO A 34 -2.89 -4.37 -44.88
CA PRO A 34 -1.64 -3.79 -44.34
C PRO A 34 -1.47 -2.26 -44.53
N ASP A 35 -0.26 -1.77 -44.18
CA ASP A 35 0.38 -0.46 -44.49
C ASP A 35 0.03 0.75 -43.58
N SER A 36 0.93 1.61 -43.09
CA SER A 36 2.37 1.81 -43.25
C SER A 36 2.87 2.91 -42.28
N THR A 37 4.08 2.77 -41.69
CA THR A 37 5.01 3.82 -41.16
C THR A 37 4.52 4.83 -40.07
N LYS A 38 5.19 5.11 -38.94
CA LYS A 38 6.64 5.33 -38.67
C LYS A 38 6.89 5.43 -37.13
N GLY A 39 7.95 4.78 -36.67
CA GLY A 39 8.86 5.08 -35.53
C GLY A 39 8.38 5.72 -34.22
N SER A 40 8.48 4.98 -33.11
CA SER A 40 9.34 5.34 -31.97
C SER A 40 9.39 4.21 -30.93
N SER A 41 10.60 3.75 -30.62
CA SER A 41 11.10 3.24 -29.32
C SER A 41 10.22 2.30 -28.49
N ASN A 42 10.56 1.01 -28.53
CA ASN A 42 10.04 -0.03 -27.63
C ASN A 42 10.42 0.23 -26.16
N CYS A 43 9.41 0.26 -25.29
CA CYS A 43 9.52 -0.09 -23.87
C CYS A 43 8.44 -1.14 -23.61
N ASP A 44 8.83 -2.40 -23.47
CA ASP A 44 7.90 -3.50 -23.20
C ASP A 44 7.35 -3.35 -21.77
N HIS A 45 6.08 -3.00 -21.65
CA HIS A 45 5.34 -2.97 -20.39
C HIS A 45 4.13 -3.89 -20.49
N GLU A 46 4.07 -4.87 -19.59
CA GLU A 46 3.02 -5.89 -19.56
C GLU A 46 1.65 -5.25 -19.27
N GLU A 47 0.71 -5.48 -20.19
CA GLU A 47 -0.67 -5.02 -20.15
C GLU A 47 -1.50 -6.01 -19.31
N VAL A 48 -1.98 -5.58 -18.13
CA VAL A 48 -2.87 -6.40 -17.31
C VAL A 48 -4.30 -6.21 -17.79
N ALA A 49 -4.85 -7.21 -18.48
CA ALA A 49 -6.19 -7.16 -19.07
C ALA A 49 -7.30 -7.15 -18.00
N PHE A 50 -8.26 -6.24 -18.18
CA PHE A 50 -9.46 -6.08 -17.38
C PHE A 50 -10.55 -7.06 -17.85
N VAL A 51 -11.17 -7.79 -16.92
CA VAL A 51 -12.39 -8.57 -17.20
C VAL A 51 -13.56 -7.82 -16.58
N SER A 52 -14.26 -7.02 -17.39
CA SER A 52 -15.65 -6.67 -17.12
C SER A 52 -16.51 -7.47 -18.08
N SER A 53 -17.30 -8.38 -17.52
CA SER A 53 -18.29 -9.13 -18.27
C SER A 53 -19.66 -8.54 -18.00
N THR A 54 -20.10 -7.64 -18.88
CA THR A 54 -21.53 -7.31 -19.01
C THR A 54 -21.84 -7.00 -20.47
N GLN A 55 -22.52 -7.94 -21.13
CA GLN A 55 -23.21 -7.66 -22.38
C GLN A 55 -24.44 -6.81 -22.07
N ALA A 56 -24.53 -5.64 -22.70
CA ALA A 56 -25.69 -4.78 -22.61
C ALA A 56 -26.95 -5.52 -23.10
N SER A 57 -27.89 -5.79 -22.20
CA SER A 57 -29.24 -6.24 -22.52
C SER A 57 -30.21 -5.10 -22.23
N GLN A 58 -31.15 -4.86 -23.15
CA GLN A 58 -32.16 -3.80 -23.00
C GLN A 58 -33.12 -4.07 -21.82
N PRO A 59 -33.68 -3.04 -21.17
CA PRO A 59 -34.43 -3.22 -19.94
C PRO A 59 -35.81 -3.81 -20.20
N ASP A 60 -36.09 -4.95 -19.59
CA ASP A 60 -37.42 -5.53 -19.44
C ASP A 60 -38.18 -4.79 -18.31
N PRO A 61 -39.43 -4.35 -18.49
CA PRO A 61 -40.12 -3.45 -17.55
C PRO A 61 -40.68 -4.16 -16.30
N ASN A 62 -40.21 -5.36 -15.95
CA ASN A 62 -40.78 -6.19 -14.88
C ASN A 62 -39.72 -6.95 -14.04
N SER A 63 -38.48 -6.45 -13.92
CA SER A 63 -37.52 -7.04 -12.97
C SER A 63 -37.77 -6.52 -11.55
N THR A 64 -37.91 -7.48 -10.65
CA THR A 64 -37.89 -7.29 -9.20
C THR A 64 -36.47 -6.85 -8.84
N THR A 65 -36.31 -5.78 -8.04
CA THR A 65 -35.05 -5.17 -7.62
C THR A 65 -33.97 -6.24 -7.38
N SER A 66 -33.09 -6.42 -8.37
CA SER A 66 -32.13 -7.51 -8.44
C SER A 66 -30.78 -7.05 -7.93
N GLU A 67 -29.94 -7.99 -7.49
CA GLU A 67 -28.59 -7.77 -6.97
C GLU A 67 -27.71 -6.90 -7.90
N GLU A 68 -28.02 -6.87 -9.20
CA GLU A 68 -27.43 -5.99 -10.21
C GLU A 68 -27.58 -4.49 -9.89
N ASP A 69 -28.72 -4.05 -9.35
CA ASP A 69 -28.94 -2.65 -8.95
C ASP A 69 -28.07 -2.28 -7.72
N MET A 70 -27.72 -3.26 -6.89
CA MET A 70 -26.84 -3.08 -5.73
C MET A 70 -25.37 -3.01 -6.12
N ASP A 71 -24.95 -3.81 -7.11
CA ASP A 71 -23.59 -3.73 -7.67
C ASP A 71 -23.37 -2.40 -8.41
N ASP A 72 -24.39 -1.90 -9.12
CA ASP A 72 -24.36 -0.57 -9.75
C ASP A 72 -24.31 0.56 -8.70
N LEU A 73 -25.00 0.42 -7.57
CA LEU A 73 -24.94 1.37 -6.46
C LEU A 73 -23.61 1.29 -5.68
N ALA A 74 -23.04 0.09 -5.51
CA ALA A 74 -21.72 -0.12 -4.92
C ALA A 74 -20.62 0.48 -5.80
N ASN A 75 -20.71 0.30 -7.12
CA ASN A 75 -19.88 1.00 -8.10
C ASN A 75 -20.06 2.52 -8.04
N ALA A 76 -21.27 2.99 -7.72
CA ALA A 76 -21.55 4.41 -7.51
C ALA A 76 -21.00 4.97 -6.19
N LEU A 77 -20.67 4.13 -5.19
CA LEU A 77 -20.05 4.53 -3.91
C LEU A 77 -18.52 4.43 -3.96
N GLY A 78 -17.99 3.47 -4.70
CA GLY A 78 -16.57 3.27 -4.95
C GLY A 78 -16.21 1.79 -5.03
N CYS A 79 -15.21 1.44 -5.82
CA CYS A 79 -14.80 0.06 -6.06
C CYS A 79 -13.34 -0.18 -5.67
N PHE A 80 -13.04 -1.40 -5.23
CA PHE A 80 -11.67 -1.86 -5.03
C PHE A 80 -11.12 -2.60 -6.24
N THR A 81 -9.85 -2.34 -6.55
CA THR A 81 -9.08 -3.13 -7.52
C THR A 81 -7.86 -3.77 -6.86
N LEU A 82 -7.37 -4.85 -7.45
CA LEU A 82 -6.15 -5.52 -7.01
C LEU A 82 -4.93 -4.88 -7.70
N GLY A 83 -3.96 -4.47 -6.90
CA GLY A 83 -2.63 -4.03 -7.34
C GLY A 83 -1.68 -5.20 -7.56
N GLU A 84 -0.44 -4.87 -7.94
CA GLU A 84 0.59 -5.83 -8.40
C GLU A 84 0.97 -6.90 -7.35
N ILE A 85 0.81 -6.61 -6.06
CA ILE A 85 1.15 -7.50 -4.94
C ILE A 85 -0.11 -8.08 -4.27
N GLY A 86 -1.28 -7.98 -4.93
CA GLY A 86 -2.57 -8.33 -4.32
C GLY A 86 -3.05 -7.32 -3.28
N GLU A 87 -2.50 -6.10 -3.31
CA GLU A 87 -2.96 -4.98 -2.48
C GLU A 87 -4.30 -4.43 -3.01
N LEU A 88 -5.24 -4.08 -2.14
CA LEU A 88 -6.46 -3.40 -2.56
C LEU A 88 -6.21 -1.89 -2.74
N ARG A 89 -6.57 -1.36 -3.91
CA ARG A 89 -6.64 0.07 -4.21
C ARG A 89 -8.08 0.52 -4.35
N TYR A 90 -8.44 1.66 -3.77
CA TYR A 90 -9.80 2.15 -3.73
C TYR A 90 -10.02 3.27 -4.76
N PHE A 91 -11.14 3.19 -5.46
CA PHE A 91 -11.61 4.22 -6.38
C PHE A 91 -13.00 4.65 -5.95
N GLY A 92 -13.09 5.78 -5.24
CA GLY A 92 -14.38 6.30 -4.76
C GLY A 92 -15.24 6.91 -5.87
N ALA A 93 -16.51 7.17 -5.56
CA ALA A 93 -17.51 7.82 -6.45
C ALA A 93 -17.05 9.11 -7.15
N SER A 94 -16.14 9.87 -6.52
CA SER A 94 -15.57 11.12 -7.05
C SER A 94 -14.39 10.89 -7.99
N SER A 95 -13.85 9.67 -8.03
CA SER A 95 -12.92 9.24 -9.07
C SER A 95 -13.79 9.05 -10.31
N ASN A 96 -13.44 9.65 -11.46
CA ASN A 96 -14.20 9.52 -12.72
C ASN A 96 -14.27 8.07 -13.28
N PHE A 97 -14.08 7.06 -12.44
CA PHE A 97 -14.06 5.63 -12.74
C PHE A 97 -15.38 5.14 -13.35
N SER A 98 -16.52 5.67 -12.90
CA SER A 98 -17.85 5.36 -13.47
C SER A 98 -17.98 5.74 -14.95
N ILE A 99 -17.10 6.61 -15.47
CA ILE A 99 -17.10 7.07 -16.87
C ILE A 99 -16.14 6.22 -17.73
N ILE A 100 -15.16 5.52 -17.14
CA ILE A 100 -14.11 4.80 -17.85
C ILE A 100 -14.51 3.33 -17.99
N HIS A 101 -15.53 3.06 -18.81
CA HIS A 101 -16.03 1.70 -19.04
C HIS A 101 -15.12 0.82 -19.93
N ASN A 102 -14.08 1.39 -20.58
CA ASN A 102 -13.33 0.68 -21.64
C ASN A 102 -11.84 1.01 -21.80
N HIS A 103 -11.20 1.72 -20.87
CA HIS A 103 -9.74 1.91 -20.90
C HIS A 103 -9.09 1.29 -19.67
N ALA A 104 -8.14 0.39 -19.88
CA ALA A 104 -7.26 -0.12 -18.84
C ALA A 104 -6.59 1.07 -18.14
N ILE A 105 -6.95 1.30 -16.88
CA ILE A 105 -6.35 2.37 -16.08
C ILE A 105 -4.89 1.99 -15.86
N LYS A 106 -3.98 2.86 -16.30
CA LYS A 106 -2.56 2.72 -15.96
C LYS A 106 -2.38 3.03 -14.48
N VAL A 107 -2.26 1.97 -13.70
CA VAL A 107 -2.05 2.04 -12.26
C VAL A 107 -0.53 2.10 -12.02
N PRO A 108 0.01 3.12 -11.32
CA PRO A 108 1.43 3.19 -11.00
C PRO A 108 1.89 1.99 -10.16
N SER A 109 3.01 1.39 -10.54
CA SER A 109 3.62 0.25 -9.84
C SER A 109 4.16 0.66 -8.47
N SER A 110 3.66 0.04 -7.40
CA SER A 110 4.17 0.25 -6.05
C SER A 110 5.57 -0.35 -5.87
N ILE A 111 5.87 -1.45 -6.56
CA ILE A 111 7.20 -2.07 -6.58
C ILE A 111 8.22 -1.13 -7.23
N GLN A 112 7.91 -0.58 -8.42
CA GLN A 112 8.83 0.32 -9.10
C GLN A 112 9.04 1.63 -8.34
N ALA A 113 7.99 2.19 -7.73
CA ALA A 113 8.10 3.36 -6.87
C ALA A 113 9.02 3.09 -5.68
N ARG A 114 8.85 1.96 -5.00
CA ARG A 114 9.70 1.52 -3.90
C ARG A 114 11.16 1.33 -4.32
N ASN A 115 11.40 0.65 -5.44
CA ASN A 115 12.75 0.40 -5.93
C ASN A 115 13.50 1.70 -6.26
N ARG A 116 12.81 2.67 -6.88
CA ARG A 116 13.38 4.02 -7.10
C ARG A 116 13.69 4.73 -5.78
N GLY A 117 12.81 4.60 -4.79
CA GLY A 117 13.05 5.13 -3.44
C GLY A 117 14.28 4.53 -2.77
N ILE A 118 14.44 3.21 -2.83
CA ILE A 118 15.61 2.50 -2.28
C ILE A 118 16.90 2.95 -2.99
N GLU A 119 16.89 3.01 -4.32
CA GLU A 119 18.05 3.47 -5.10
C GLU A 119 18.43 4.91 -4.74
N ALA A 120 17.46 5.81 -4.63
CA ALA A 120 17.69 7.19 -4.23
C ALA A 120 18.24 7.29 -2.80
N ALA A 121 17.74 6.49 -1.86
CA ALA A 121 18.24 6.46 -0.48
C ALA A 121 19.67 5.91 -0.40
N ASN A 122 19.99 4.84 -1.13
CA ASN A 122 21.33 4.25 -1.18
C ASN A 122 22.40 5.23 -1.69
N ASN A 123 22.00 6.20 -2.54
CA ASN A 123 22.89 7.23 -3.07
C ASN A 123 23.05 8.44 -2.15
N MET A 124 22.40 8.46 -0.98
CA MET A 124 22.56 9.54 0.00
C MET A 124 23.94 9.46 0.68
N PRO A 125 24.60 10.61 0.94
CA PRO A 125 25.90 10.62 1.62
C PRO A 125 25.83 10.05 3.05
N ASP A 126 24.71 10.27 3.74
CA ASP A 126 24.48 9.85 5.13
C ASP A 126 23.63 8.56 5.20
N PHE A 127 23.70 7.71 4.16
CA PHE A 127 23.02 6.42 4.19
C PHE A 127 23.68 5.48 5.21
N ILE A 128 22.87 4.94 6.10
CA ILE A 128 23.29 4.04 7.18
C ILE A 128 22.57 2.72 7.00
N THR A 129 23.34 1.65 6.87
CA THR A 129 22.82 0.28 7.02
C THR A 129 22.94 -0.12 8.49
N PRO A 130 21.83 -0.35 9.21
CA PRO A 130 21.90 -0.75 10.61
C PRO A 130 22.45 -2.17 10.73
N SER A 131 23.25 -2.43 11.77
CA SER A 131 23.59 -3.81 12.14
C SER A 131 22.35 -4.54 12.65
N ASP A 132 22.34 -5.87 12.58
CA ASP A 132 21.24 -6.68 13.11
C ASP A 132 20.99 -6.38 14.60
N GLU A 133 22.06 -6.22 15.39
CA GLU A 133 21.95 -5.88 16.82
C GLU A 133 21.28 -4.51 17.03
N MET A 134 21.69 -3.48 16.28
CA MET A 134 21.11 -2.14 16.37
C MET A 134 19.63 -2.16 15.95
N ARG A 135 19.32 -2.83 14.83
CA ARG A 135 17.94 -2.98 14.35
C ARG A 135 17.09 -3.64 15.42
N ASP A 136 17.53 -4.77 15.96
CA ASP A 136 16.72 -5.55 16.91
C ASP A 136 16.54 -4.82 18.24
N HIS A 137 17.57 -4.09 18.73
CA HIS A 137 17.46 -3.19 19.88
C HIS A 137 16.41 -2.09 19.67
N LEU A 138 16.45 -1.43 18.52
CA LEU A 138 15.49 -0.37 18.19
C LEU A 138 14.08 -0.92 17.98
N LEU A 139 13.93 -2.10 17.39
CA LEU A 139 12.65 -2.79 17.28
C LEU A 139 12.08 -3.14 18.65
N GLU A 140 12.90 -3.62 19.60
CA GLU A 140 12.43 -3.87 20.97
C GLU A 140 11.85 -2.60 21.61
N ILE A 141 12.56 -1.47 21.47
CA ILE A 141 12.10 -0.16 21.95
C ILE A 141 10.78 0.23 21.28
N PHE A 142 10.67 0.08 19.95
CA PHE A 142 9.46 0.41 19.20
C PHE A 142 8.24 -0.35 19.73
N TRP A 143 8.35 -1.66 19.87
CA TRP A 143 7.24 -2.51 20.30
C TRP A 143 6.86 -2.24 21.76
N ARG A 144 7.87 -2.00 22.62
CA ARG A 144 7.65 -1.75 24.05
C ARG A 144 6.97 -0.41 24.31
N TRP A 145 7.38 0.66 23.62
CA TRP A 145 6.97 2.02 23.99
C TRP A 145 6.07 2.68 22.94
N GLN A 146 6.50 2.69 21.67
CA GLN A 146 5.81 3.48 20.66
C GLN A 146 4.50 2.81 20.18
N ASN A 147 4.59 1.56 19.73
CA ASN A 147 3.44 0.85 19.15
C ASN A 147 2.38 0.48 20.21
N SER A 148 2.75 0.50 21.50
CA SER A 148 1.83 0.24 22.62
C SER A 148 0.84 1.40 22.85
N TRP A 149 1.27 2.64 22.63
CA TRP A 149 0.42 3.84 22.74
C TRP A 149 -0.24 4.19 21.40
N GLN A 150 0.48 4.03 20.28
CA GLN A 150 -0.01 4.34 18.94
C GLN A 150 0.10 3.10 18.05
N TYR A 151 -0.92 2.25 18.10
CA TYR A 151 -0.95 1.00 17.35
C TYR A 151 -1.24 1.27 15.87
N ILE A 152 -0.17 1.34 15.06
CA ILE A 152 -0.22 1.59 13.61
C ILE A 152 0.32 0.40 12.81
N VAL A 153 1.22 -0.38 13.40
CA VAL A 153 1.91 -1.50 12.73
C VAL A 153 1.55 -2.81 13.45
N PRO A 154 0.94 -3.79 12.75
CA PRO A 154 0.76 -5.14 13.28
C PRO A 154 2.13 -5.81 13.46
N ARG A 155 2.50 -6.07 14.71
CA ARG A 155 3.85 -6.54 15.07
C ARG A 155 4.13 -7.91 14.47
N GLU A 156 3.17 -8.81 14.54
CA GLU A 156 3.28 -10.21 14.12
C GLU A 156 3.53 -10.29 12.62
N LEU A 157 2.78 -9.51 11.82
CA LEU A 157 2.96 -9.43 10.37
C LEU A 157 4.31 -8.83 10.00
N PHE A 158 4.71 -7.74 10.66
CA PHE A 158 5.99 -7.09 10.43
C PHE A 158 7.17 -8.03 10.72
N VAL A 159 7.16 -8.68 11.89
CA VAL A 159 8.23 -9.59 12.34
C VAL A 159 8.29 -10.84 11.46
N ARG A 160 7.12 -11.40 11.09
CA ARG A 160 7.05 -12.57 10.20
C ARG A 160 7.61 -12.23 8.82
N ASP A 161 7.29 -11.07 8.27
CA ASP A 161 7.87 -10.63 7.00
C ASP A 161 9.38 -10.37 7.13
N LEU A 162 9.84 -9.76 8.22
CA LEU A 162 11.27 -9.48 8.43
C LEU A 162 12.15 -10.75 8.51
N TYR A 163 11.73 -11.77 9.27
CA TYR A 163 12.59 -12.92 9.57
C TYR A 163 12.25 -14.18 8.78
N VAL A 164 10.99 -14.37 8.38
CA VAL A 164 10.51 -15.63 7.78
C VAL A 164 10.25 -15.46 6.29
N GLU A 165 9.32 -14.57 5.91
CA GLU A 165 8.84 -14.49 4.53
C GLU A 165 9.77 -13.67 3.63
N LYS A 166 10.29 -12.55 4.14
CA LYS A 166 11.21 -11.63 3.45
C LYS A 166 10.68 -11.20 2.07
N ASN A 167 9.37 -11.01 1.97
CA ASN A 167 8.71 -10.61 0.73
C ASN A 167 8.49 -9.10 0.66
N GLY A 168 8.65 -8.37 1.78
CA GLY A 168 8.54 -6.92 1.84
C GLY A 168 7.10 -6.43 1.70
N ARG A 169 6.10 -7.25 2.02
CA ARG A 169 4.69 -6.88 2.03
C ARG A 169 4.35 -6.01 3.25
N TYR A 170 4.79 -6.40 4.43
CA TYR A 170 4.49 -5.75 5.71
C TYR A 170 5.71 -5.07 6.35
N CYS A 171 6.92 -5.43 5.91
CA CYS A 171 8.19 -4.86 6.36
C CYS A 171 8.91 -4.23 5.16
N THR A 172 8.54 -3.01 4.79
CA THR A 172 9.22 -2.26 3.72
C THR A 172 10.44 -1.51 4.25
N PRO A 173 11.46 -1.23 3.40
CA PRO A 173 12.62 -0.45 3.82
C PRO A 173 12.28 0.94 4.37
N SER A 174 11.29 1.63 3.77
CA SER A 174 10.78 2.93 4.25
C SER A 174 10.16 2.83 5.64
N LEU A 175 9.35 1.79 5.88
CA LEU A 175 8.74 1.54 7.19
C LEU A 175 9.79 1.18 8.24
N MET A 176 10.73 0.32 7.91
CA MET A 176 11.86 -0.01 8.78
C MET A 176 12.62 1.25 9.16
N ALA A 177 13.03 2.07 8.20
CA ALA A 177 13.76 3.32 8.47
C ALA A 177 12.94 4.29 9.35
N ALA A 178 11.63 4.43 9.11
CA ALA A 178 10.77 5.26 9.95
C ALA A 178 10.66 4.74 11.40
N ILE A 179 10.56 3.42 11.58
CA ILE A 179 10.55 2.78 12.90
C ILE A 179 11.89 3.00 13.62
N LEU A 180 13.02 2.82 12.93
CA LEU A 180 14.35 3.01 13.51
C LEU A 180 14.59 4.47 13.87
N ALA A 181 14.17 5.43 13.03
CA ALA A 181 14.23 6.86 13.31
C ALA A 181 13.48 7.21 14.60
N MET A 182 12.21 6.80 14.70
CA MET A 182 11.37 7.02 15.87
C MET A 182 11.98 6.41 17.13
N SER A 183 12.44 5.15 17.05
CA SER A 183 12.95 4.42 18.20
C SER A 183 14.29 4.94 18.69
N SER A 184 15.08 5.55 17.80
CA SER A 184 16.37 6.16 18.15
C SER A 184 16.22 7.27 19.19
N ARG A 185 15.08 7.98 19.20
CA ARG A 185 14.77 9.01 20.21
C ARG A 185 14.71 8.47 21.64
N TYR A 186 14.33 7.21 21.80
CA TYR A 186 14.19 6.55 23.09
C TYR A 186 15.42 5.70 23.46
N SER A 187 16.42 5.65 22.59
CA SER A 187 17.64 4.88 22.82
C SER A 187 18.72 5.77 23.47
N PRO A 188 19.47 5.27 24.46
CA PRO A 188 20.59 6.01 25.05
C PRO A 188 21.87 5.95 24.21
N ARG A 189 21.89 5.18 23.11
CA ARG A 189 23.11 4.97 22.30
C ARG A 189 23.46 6.22 21.50
N LEU A 190 24.67 6.75 21.72
CA LEU A 190 25.15 7.97 21.04
C LEU A 190 25.40 7.77 19.55
N GLU A 191 25.68 6.55 19.09
CA GLU A 191 25.88 6.22 17.67
C GLU A 191 24.65 6.49 16.79
N LEU A 192 23.48 6.67 17.40
CA LEU A 192 22.23 6.98 16.71
C LEU A 192 22.01 8.48 16.51
N ARG A 193 22.89 9.33 17.04
CA ARG A 193 22.84 10.78 16.95
C ARG A 193 23.84 11.26 15.92
N THR A 194 23.40 12.13 15.00
CA THR A 194 24.32 12.82 14.08
C THR A 194 25.29 13.72 14.86
N ASP A 195 24.78 14.38 15.90
CA ASP A 195 25.56 15.11 16.90
C ASP A 195 25.41 14.44 18.26
N PRO A 196 26.47 13.80 18.80
CA PRO A 196 26.42 13.13 20.11
C PRO A 196 25.93 14.02 21.26
N ASP A 197 26.17 15.33 21.17
CA ASP A 197 25.84 16.32 22.20
C ASP A 197 24.41 16.86 22.06
N ASP A 198 23.74 16.65 20.93
CA ASP A 198 22.34 17.04 20.70
C ASP A 198 21.41 15.82 20.59
N ALA A 199 20.59 15.64 21.62
CA ALA A 199 19.60 14.56 21.69
C ALA A 199 18.49 14.64 20.62
N ASN A 200 18.28 15.81 19.99
CA ASN A 200 17.31 15.97 18.91
C ASN A 200 17.80 15.42 17.56
N THR A 201 19.10 15.16 17.41
CA THR A 201 19.65 14.53 16.20
C THR A 201 19.52 13.00 16.21
N ALA A 202 19.01 12.41 17.30
CA ALA A 202 18.81 10.97 17.42
C ALA A 202 17.83 10.45 16.35
N GLY A 203 18.30 9.60 15.44
CA GLY A 203 17.51 9.00 14.37
C GLY A 203 17.40 9.83 13.09
N GLU A 204 18.09 10.97 13.00
CA GLU A 204 18.00 11.90 11.87
C GLU A 204 18.39 11.24 10.54
N ALA A 205 19.47 10.46 10.51
CA ALA A 205 19.89 9.75 9.31
C ALA A 205 18.84 8.74 8.82
N PHE A 206 18.20 7.99 9.73
CA PHE A 206 17.11 7.09 9.37
C PHE A 206 15.86 7.85 8.91
N ALA A 207 15.55 8.99 9.54
CA ALA A 207 14.44 9.85 9.13
C ALA A 207 14.66 10.41 7.73
N ALA A 208 15.89 10.81 7.41
CA ALA A 208 16.28 11.30 6.09
C ALA A 208 16.15 10.20 5.02
N GLN A 209 16.62 8.97 5.31
CA GLN A 209 16.43 7.82 4.42
C GLN A 209 14.95 7.49 4.19
N ALA A 210 14.15 7.44 5.26
CA ALA A 210 12.71 7.19 5.17
C ALA A 210 12.02 8.27 4.32
N LYS A 211 12.35 9.55 4.56
CA LYS A 211 11.85 10.68 3.79
C LYS A 211 12.16 10.56 2.30
N THR A 212 13.39 10.19 1.95
CA THR A 212 13.81 10.00 0.56
C THR A 212 13.05 8.86 -0.10
N MET A 213 12.91 7.71 0.56
CA MET A 213 12.13 6.58 0.02
C MET A 213 10.66 6.96 -0.17
N LEU A 214 10.05 7.62 0.83
CA LEU A 214 8.65 8.03 0.80
C LEU A 214 8.34 9.01 -0.33
N HIS A 215 9.29 9.85 -0.73
CA HIS A 215 9.11 10.78 -1.85
C HIS A 215 8.69 10.05 -3.14
N TYR A 216 9.29 8.88 -3.41
CA TYR A 216 8.95 8.06 -4.57
C TYR A 216 7.73 7.18 -4.32
N GLU A 217 7.61 6.58 -3.12
CA GLU A 217 6.46 5.73 -2.78
C GLU A 217 5.12 6.49 -2.82
N CYS A 218 5.11 7.81 -2.64
CA CYS A 218 3.90 8.64 -2.78
C CYS A 218 3.24 8.56 -4.16
N GLU A 219 3.97 8.17 -5.21
CA GLU A 219 3.40 7.96 -6.55
C GLU A 219 2.50 6.72 -6.63
N ALA A 220 2.72 5.74 -5.75
CA ALA A 220 2.02 4.47 -5.70
C ALA A 220 1.99 3.94 -4.25
N PRO A 221 1.25 4.61 -3.35
CA PRO A 221 1.33 4.33 -1.92
C PRO A 221 0.76 2.96 -1.58
N THR A 222 1.33 2.34 -0.55
CA THR A 222 0.87 1.07 0.03
C THR A 222 0.46 1.26 1.49
N THR A 223 -0.14 0.25 2.12
CA THR A 223 -0.41 0.28 3.57
C THR A 223 0.85 0.59 4.38
N SER A 224 1.98 -0.03 4.04
CA SER A 224 3.27 0.20 4.69
C SER A 224 3.79 1.63 4.45
N THR A 225 3.52 2.23 3.28
CA THR A 225 3.83 3.63 2.99
C THR A 225 3.04 4.58 3.91
N VAL A 226 1.77 4.28 4.18
CA VAL A 226 0.94 5.03 5.14
C VAL A 226 1.52 4.94 6.54
N GLN A 227 1.83 3.73 7.01
CA GLN A 227 2.42 3.48 8.32
C GLN A 227 3.76 4.24 8.49
N ALA A 228 4.66 4.11 7.50
CA ALA A 228 5.97 4.77 7.50
C ALA A 228 5.82 6.30 7.55
N THR A 229 4.89 6.84 6.77
CA THR A 229 4.61 8.28 6.73
C THR A 229 4.09 8.81 8.05
N ALA A 230 3.16 8.08 8.69
CA ALA A 230 2.62 8.47 9.99
C ALA A 230 3.69 8.46 11.09
N LEU A 231 4.55 7.43 11.10
CA LEU A 231 5.67 7.33 12.04
C LEU A 231 6.71 8.42 11.80
N LEU A 232 6.99 8.78 10.55
CA LEU A 232 7.89 9.88 10.22
C LEU A 232 7.30 11.23 10.66
N GLY A 233 5.99 11.44 10.52
CA GLY A 233 5.32 12.64 11.03
C GLY A 233 5.41 12.75 12.55
N LEU A 234 5.21 11.64 13.26
CA LEU A 234 5.46 11.58 14.69
C LEU A 234 6.92 11.91 15.02
N TYR A 235 7.89 11.42 14.25
CA TYR A 235 9.31 11.69 14.49
C TYR A 235 9.58 13.19 14.46
N TRP A 236 9.11 13.90 13.42
CA TRP A 236 9.27 15.35 13.32
C TRP A 236 8.59 16.09 14.48
N ALA A 237 7.40 15.66 14.89
CA ALA A 237 6.71 16.25 16.03
C ALA A 237 7.49 16.06 17.35
N THR A 238 8.25 14.97 17.51
CA THR A 238 9.04 14.73 18.72
C THR A 238 10.30 15.60 18.81
N ILE A 239 10.81 16.15 17.70
CA ILE A 239 11.99 17.04 17.68
C ILE A 239 11.57 18.53 17.56
N ASP A 240 10.39 18.86 18.07
CA ASP A 240 9.79 20.21 18.05
C ASP A 240 9.58 20.81 16.65
N ASN A 241 9.59 19.98 15.60
CA ASN A 241 9.21 20.39 14.25
C ASN A 241 7.73 20.05 14.00
N GLU A 242 6.86 20.67 14.81
CA GLU A 242 5.42 20.38 14.84
C GLU A 242 4.74 20.61 13.49
N GLY A 243 5.11 21.67 12.76
CA GLY A 243 4.54 21.98 11.45
C GLY A 243 4.84 20.89 10.41
N LEU A 244 6.07 20.37 10.39
CA LEU A 244 6.41 19.27 9.50
C LEU A 244 5.73 17.97 9.94
N GLY A 245 5.68 17.70 11.25
CA GLY A 245 4.95 16.57 11.80
C GLY A 245 3.47 16.57 11.39
N PHE A 246 2.80 17.73 11.53
CA PHE A 246 1.42 17.94 11.10
C PHE A 246 1.22 17.60 9.62
N MET A 247 2.11 18.09 8.75
CA MET A 247 2.04 17.84 7.31
C MET A 247 2.17 16.36 6.95
N TYR A 248 3.12 15.65 7.55
CA TYR A 248 3.30 14.22 7.32
C TYR A 248 2.13 13.38 7.84
N ILE A 249 1.58 13.73 9.00
CA ILE A 249 0.40 13.04 9.55
C ILE A 249 -0.80 13.25 8.63
N GLY A 250 -1.04 14.49 8.18
CA GLY A 250 -2.08 14.77 7.20
C GLY A 250 -1.85 14.10 5.84
N MET A 251 -0.59 13.86 5.45
CA MET A 251 -0.26 13.08 4.24
C MET A 251 -0.62 11.61 4.43
N ALA A 252 -0.28 11.01 5.58
CA ALA A 252 -0.65 9.65 5.92
C ALA A 252 -2.18 9.46 5.95
N THR A 253 -2.92 10.39 6.57
CA THR A 253 -4.39 10.37 6.61
C THR A 253 -5.00 10.37 5.20
N ARG A 254 -4.51 11.23 4.31
CA ARG A 254 -4.99 11.30 2.91
C ARG A 254 -4.65 10.04 2.12
N MET A 255 -3.44 9.49 2.29
CA MET A 255 -3.07 8.22 1.65
C MET A 255 -3.95 7.06 2.15
N ALA A 256 -4.25 7.00 3.45
CA ALA A 256 -5.14 5.99 4.03
C ALA A 256 -6.56 6.06 3.43
N MET A 257 -7.09 7.27 3.24
CA MET A 257 -8.39 7.48 2.58
C MET A 257 -8.34 7.06 1.11
N ASN A 258 -7.29 7.47 0.37
CA ASN A 258 -7.12 7.14 -1.04
C ASN A 258 -7.00 5.63 -1.29
N LEU A 259 -6.38 4.89 -0.37
CA LEU A 259 -6.29 3.42 -0.43
C LEU A 259 -7.56 2.71 0.07
N GLY A 260 -8.56 3.46 0.52
CA GLY A 260 -9.80 2.92 1.08
C GLY A 260 -9.56 2.06 2.32
N LEU A 261 -8.52 2.35 3.12
CA LEU A 261 -8.23 1.58 4.34
C LEU A 261 -9.40 1.64 5.36
N HIS A 262 -10.27 2.65 5.20
CA HIS A 262 -11.46 2.88 6.00
C HIS A 262 -12.68 2.07 5.56
N CYS A 263 -12.67 1.50 4.34
CA CYS A 263 -13.82 0.76 3.83
C CYS A 263 -13.72 -0.71 4.24
N ASP A 264 -14.88 -1.33 4.48
CA ASP A 264 -14.96 -2.75 4.77
C ASP A 264 -14.52 -3.58 3.55
N CYS A 265 -13.54 -4.45 3.78
CA CYS A 265 -13.03 -5.38 2.76
C CYS A 265 -13.38 -6.84 3.06
N SER A 266 -14.23 -7.12 4.05
CA SER A 266 -14.73 -8.46 4.40
C SER A 266 -15.32 -9.23 3.19
N PRO A 267 -16.06 -8.60 2.26
CA PRO A 267 -16.55 -9.28 1.05
C PRO A 267 -15.45 -9.75 0.09
N TYR A 268 -14.29 -9.09 0.09
CA TYR A 268 -13.15 -9.46 -0.74
C TYR A 268 -12.31 -10.55 -0.08
N ALA A 269 -12.21 -10.52 1.26
CA ALA A 269 -11.60 -11.58 2.06
C ALA A 269 -12.38 -12.90 1.93
N SER A 270 -13.71 -12.87 2.01
CA SER A 270 -14.55 -14.06 1.86
C SER A 270 -14.46 -14.70 0.47
N LYS A 271 -14.18 -13.90 -0.56
CA LYS A 271 -13.90 -14.35 -1.94
C LYS A 271 -12.46 -14.81 -2.14
N GLY A 272 -11.60 -14.73 -1.13
CA GLY A 272 -10.18 -15.11 -1.20
C GLY A 272 -9.33 -14.18 -2.06
N LEU A 273 -9.82 -12.97 -2.35
CA LEU A 273 -9.09 -11.97 -3.14
C LEU A 273 -8.06 -11.20 -2.30
N VAL A 274 -8.26 -11.21 -0.98
CA VAL A 274 -7.44 -10.49 0.01
C VAL A 274 -7.20 -11.43 1.17
N SER A 275 -5.98 -11.42 1.71
CA SER A 275 -5.67 -12.25 2.89
C SER A 275 -6.19 -11.61 4.16
N ASP A 276 -6.53 -12.41 5.17
CA ASP A 276 -6.94 -11.91 6.48
C ASP A 276 -5.86 -11.01 7.12
N ASP A 277 -4.58 -11.31 6.85
CA ASP A 277 -3.44 -10.49 7.28
C ASP A 277 -3.46 -9.09 6.65
N ASP A 278 -3.89 -8.96 5.38
CA ASP A 278 -4.07 -7.64 4.77
C ASP A 278 -5.26 -6.90 5.37
N VAL A 279 -6.36 -7.60 5.66
CA VAL A 279 -7.53 -6.98 6.31
C VAL A 279 -7.12 -6.41 7.67
N GLU A 280 -6.36 -7.19 8.46
CA GLU A 280 -5.80 -6.73 9.73
C GLU A 280 -4.90 -5.51 9.52
N ALA A 281 -3.91 -5.60 8.63
CA ALA A 281 -2.98 -4.50 8.37
C ALA A 281 -3.69 -3.21 7.95
N ARG A 282 -4.72 -3.30 7.10
CA ARG A 282 -5.53 -2.15 6.67
C ARG A 282 -6.29 -1.53 7.83
N ASN A 283 -6.97 -2.35 8.63
CA ASN A 283 -7.76 -1.91 9.78
C ASN A 283 -6.90 -1.23 10.84
N VAL A 284 -5.80 -1.88 11.24
CA VAL A 284 -4.86 -1.34 12.23
C VAL A 284 -4.29 -0.01 11.77
N THR A 285 -3.84 0.06 10.51
CA THR A 285 -3.27 1.28 9.95
C THR A 285 -4.28 2.42 9.91
N PHE A 286 -5.51 2.17 9.44
CA PHE A 286 -6.52 3.21 9.35
C PHE A 286 -6.87 3.80 10.72
N TRP A 287 -7.20 2.94 11.69
CA TRP A 287 -7.59 3.40 13.01
C TRP A 287 -6.43 4.07 13.75
N GLY A 288 -5.20 3.56 13.62
CA GLY A 288 -4.01 4.18 14.20
C GLY A 288 -3.74 5.58 13.63
N VAL A 289 -3.85 5.75 12.31
CA VAL A 289 -3.68 7.06 11.66
C VAL A 289 -4.84 8.01 11.99
N TYR A 290 -6.08 7.53 12.02
CA TYR A 290 -7.24 8.33 12.41
C TYR A 290 -7.09 8.89 13.83
N VAL A 291 -6.69 8.05 14.78
CA VAL A 291 -6.46 8.47 16.16
C VAL A 291 -5.34 9.51 16.23
N LEU A 292 -4.24 9.29 15.51
CA LEU A 292 -3.12 10.23 15.42
C LEU A 292 -3.54 11.61 14.88
N ASP A 293 -4.29 11.64 13.78
CA ASP A 293 -4.84 12.85 13.15
C ASP A 293 -5.65 13.67 14.17
N LYS A 294 -6.54 13.01 14.93
CA LYS A 294 -7.35 13.68 15.96
C LYS A 294 -6.59 14.18 17.17
N TYR A 295 -5.49 13.54 17.55
CA TYR A 295 -4.63 14.05 18.60
C TYR A 295 -3.89 15.32 18.18
N VAL A 296 -3.40 15.34 16.94
CA VAL A 296 -2.63 16.46 16.40
C VAL A 296 -3.51 17.67 16.14
N ASP A 297 -4.70 17.47 15.56
CA ASP A 297 -5.71 18.52 15.37
C ASP A 297 -6.03 19.25 16.69
N ARG A 298 -6.20 18.49 17.79
CA ARG A 298 -6.52 19.07 19.11
C ARG A 298 -5.37 19.88 19.71
N ARG A 299 -4.12 19.52 19.45
CA ARG A 299 -2.96 20.31 19.89
C ARG A 299 -2.80 21.57 19.05
N ALA A 300 -2.97 21.48 17.73
CA ALA A 300 -2.95 22.65 16.85
C ALA A 300 -4.03 23.67 17.25
N LEU A 301 -5.23 23.22 17.61
CA LEU A 301 -6.31 24.08 18.12
C LEU A 301 -6.05 24.70 19.50
N ALA A 302 -5.09 24.21 20.27
CA ALA A 302 -4.70 24.80 21.55
C ALA A 302 -3.65 25.91 21.40
N CYS A 303 -3.06 26.04 20.21
CA CYS A 303 -2.04 27.05 19.88
C CYS A 303 -2.60 28.25 19.09
N PHE A 304 -3.91 28.30 18.83
CA PHE A 304 -4.64 29.43 18.24
C PHE A 304 -5.74 29.92 19.20
#